data_AF-A0A838PBQ5-F1
#
_entry.id   AF-A0A838PBQ5-F1
#
_cell.length_a   1.000
_cell.length_b   1.000
_cell.length_c   1.000
_cell.angle_alpha   90.00
_cell.angle_beta   90.00
_cell.angle_gamma   90.00
#
_symmetry.space_group_name_H-M   'P 1'
#
loop_
_entity.id
_entity.type
_entity.pdbx_description
1 polymer ?
#
loop_
_entity_poly.entity_id
_entity_poly.type
_entity_poly.pdbx_seq_one_letter_code
_entity_poly.pdbx_strand_id
1 'polypeptide(L)'
;MAPTADSDRSCDAAELRRFEQILRAGWRAFDQAVSSAHGKTLATGPRGGGRALEGIVAHVIGADAGYLTAVGWKAPKAAEPAEQLTATREAILAALEASATGKIPSQGPRGGVRWSARYFVRRVAWHLMAHVWEIERRAATRGPQ
;
A
#
# COMPACT_ATOMS: atom_id res chain seq x y z
N MET A 1 -2.28 -12.90 -10.51
CA MET A 1 -1.39 -14.00 -10.10
C MET A 1 -0.02 -13.41 -9.84
N ALA A 2 0.74 -13.92 -8.87
CA ALA A 2 2.11 -13.45 -8.63
C ALA A 2 3.00 -13.78 -9.85
N PRO A 3 3.86 -12.87 -10.31
CA PRO A 3 4.90 -13.20 -11.29
C PRO A 3 5.80 -14.33 -10.79
N THR A 4 6.37 -15.14 -11.69
CA THR A 4 7.27 -16.25 -11.32
C THR A 4 8.46 -15.78 -10.47
N ALA A 5 8.96 -14.58 -10.71
CA ALA A 5 10.03 -13.95 -9.93
C ALA A 5 9.69 -13.74 -8.44
N ASP A 6 8.40 -13.71 -8.09
CA ASP A 6 7.93 -13.55 -6.70
C ASP A 6 7.43 -14.87 -6.11
N SER A 7 7.61 -16.00 -6.79
CA SER A 7 7.07 -17.30 -6.36
C SER A 7 7.80 -17.89 -5.16
N ASP A 8 9.11 -17.65 -5.06
CA ASP A 8 9.90 -18.02 -3.90
C ASP A 8 9.48 -17.19 -2.67
N ARG A 9 9.20 -17.93 -1.59
CA ARG A 9 8.63 -17.41 -0.34
C ARG A 9 9.69 -17.11 0.70
N SER A 10 10.90 -17.65 0.52
CA SER A 10 12.01 -17.36 1.40
C SER A 10 12.48 -15.93 1.14
N CYS A 11 12.79 -15.21 2.22
CA CYS A 11 13.45 -13.92 2.16
C CYS A 11 14.55 -13.94 3.21
N ASP A 12 15.77 -13.64 2.80
CA ASP A 12 16.84 -13.46 3.78
C ASP A 12 16.67 -12.14 4.55
N ALA A 13 17.50 -11.95 5.58
CA ALA A 13 17.43 -10.75 6.40
C ALA A 13 17.77 -9.46 5.62
N ALA A 14 18.59 -9.54 4.56
CA ALA A 14 18.94 -8.39 3.73
C ALA A 14 17.77 -7.99 2.80
N GLU A 15 17.08 -8.98 2.22
CA GLU A 15 15.86 -8.78 1.43
C GLU A 15 14.75 -8.16 2.28
N LEU A 16 14.51 -8.71 3.48
CA LEU A 16 13.52 -8.16 4.40
C LEU A 16 13.80 -6.68 4.71
N ARG A 17 15.05 -6.36 5.09
CA ARG A 17 15.47 -4.96 5.32
C ARG A 17 15.26 -4.08 4.09
N ARG A 18 15.57 -4.57 2.89
CA ARG A 18 15.36 -3.82 1.65
C ARG A 18 13.86 -3.56 1.40
N PHE A 19 13.00 -4.55 1.63
CA PHE A 19 11.56 -4.40 1.47
C PHE A 19 10.97 -3.39 2.45
N GLU A 20 11.36 -3.44 3.73
CA GLU A 20 10.94 -2.43 4.70
C GLU A 20 11.39 -1.01 4.30
N GLN A 21 12.62 -0.86 3.81
CA GLN A 21 13.13 0.43 3.33
C GLN A 21 12.31 0.97 2.16
N ILE A 22 11.97 0.11 1.19
CA ILE A 22 11.12 0.48 0.04
C ILE A 22 9.75 0.96 0.52
N LEU A 23 9.10 0.20 1.40
CA LEU A 23 7.77 0.56 1.93
C LEU A 23 7.81 1.89 2.69
N ARG A 24 8.79 2.06 3.59
CA ARG A 24 8.96 3.30 4.36
C ARG A 24 9.28 4.50 3.45
N ALA A 25 10.07 4.30 2.41
CA ALA A 25 10.35 5.36 1.43
C ALA A 25 9.10 5.74 0.64
N GLY A 26 8.31 4.76 0.20
CA GLY A 26 7.03 5.00 -0.46
C GLY A 26 6.04 5.73 0.43
N TRP A 27 5.95 5.37 1.72
CA TRP A 27 5.08 6.06 2.68
C TRP A 27 5.49 7.52 2.88
N ARG A 28 6.79 7.81 3.00
CA ARG A 28 7.27 9.20 3.06
C ARG A 28 6.92 9.99 1.81
N ALA A 29 7.06 9.39 0.62
CA ALA A 29 6.67 10.03 -0.64
C ALA A 29 5.16 10.31 -0.68
N PHE A 30 4.34 9.36 -0.22
CA PHE A 30 2.89 9.52 -0.13
C PHE A 30 2.48 10.61 0.85
N ASP A 31 3.07 10.63 2.05
CA ASP A 31 2.80 11.66 3.06
C ASP A 31 3.18 13.06 2.54
N GLN A 32 4.32 13.17 1.84
CA GLN A 32 4.75 14.42 1.21
C GLN A 32 3.77 14.87 0.11
N ALA A 33 3.31 13.95 -0.74
CA ALA A 33 2.34 14.25 -1.80
C ALA A 33 1.00 14.71 -1.22
N VAL A 34 0.49 14.01 -0.19
CA VAL A 34 -0.73 14.39 0.52
C VAL A 34 -0.58 15.76 1.18
N SER A 35 0.51 16.00 1.91
CA SER A 35 0.79 17.29 2.54
C SER A 35 0.85 18.43 1.51
N SER A 36 1.54 18.20 0.39
CA SER A 36 1.68 19.19 -0.69
C SER A 36 0.37 19.49 -1.43
N ALA A 37 -0.58 18.55 -1.39
CA ALA A 37 -1.90 18.69 -1.99
C ALA A 37 -2.98 19.17 -1.00
N HIS A 38 -2.66 19.29 0.29
CA HIS A 38 -3.61 19.68 1.31
C HIS A 38 -4.24 21.05 1.00
N GLY A 39 -5.57 21.15 1.15
CA GLY A 39 -6.34 22.35 0.83
C GLY A 39 -6.52 22.63 -0.67
N LYS A 40 -5.99 21.79 -1.57
CA LYS A 40 -6.16 21.94 -3.01
C LYS A 40 -7.28 21.05 -3.53
N THR A 41 -8.06 21.55 -4.48
CA THR A 41 -8.97 20.72 -5.27
C THR A 41 -8.17 20.01 -6.37
N LEU A 42 -8.14 18.67 -6.32
CA LEU A 42 -7.46 17.87 -7.35
C LEU A 42 -8.21 17.91 -8.67
N ALA A 43 -7.52 18.22 -9.77
CA ALA A 43 -8.10 18.26 -11.10
C ALA A 43 -8.79 16.92 -11.46
N THR A 44 -9.95 16.98 -12.10
CA THR A 44 -10.70 15.79 -12.54
C THR A 44 -10.13 15.22 -13.84
N GLY A 45 -10.39 13.93 -14.11
CA GLY A 45 -10.08 13.33 -15.39
C GLY A 45 -10.99 13.84 -16.53
N PRO A 46 -10.74 13.44 -17.80
CA PRO A 46 -11.47 13.92 -18.98
C PRO A 46 -12.99 13.69 -18.95
N ARG A 47 -13.46 12.76 -18.11
CA ARG A 47 -14.89 12.45 -17.91
C ARG A 47 -15.43 12.97 -16.59
N GLY A 48 -14.79 13.97 -15.99
CA GLY A 48 -15.19 14.57 -14.70
C GLY A 48 -14.97 13.69 -13.46
N GLY A 49 -14.51 12.46 -13.63
CA GLY A 49 -14.26 11.53 -12.53
C GLY A 49 -12.92 11.74 -11.80
N GLY A 50 -12.81 11.16 -10.62
CA GLY A 50 -11.60 11.15 -9.80
C GLY A 50 -11.93 11.30 -8.32
N ARG A 51 -11.18 10.61 -7.44
CA ARG A 51 -11.36 10.77 -6.00
C ARG A 51 -10.79 12.13 -5.55
N ALA A 52 -11.41 12.74 -4.55
CA ALA A 52 -10.79 13.81 -3.76
C ALA A 52 -9.55 13.29 -3.02
N LEU A 53 -8.72 14.17 -2.48
CA LEU A 53 -7.48 13.79 -1.79
C LEU A 53 -7.75 12.80 -0.65
N GLU A 54 -8.74 13.10 0.19
CA GLU A 54 -9.19 12.27 1.31
C GLU A 54 -9.70 10.91 0.81
N GLY A 55 -10.36 10.92 -0.35
CA GLY A 55 -10.83 9.71 -1.02
C GLY A 55 -9.68 8.82 -1.53
N ILE A 56 -8.57 9.43 -1.99
CA ILE A 56 -7.36 8.68 -2.36
C ILE A 56 -6.73 8.04 -1.12
N VAL A 57 -6.60 8.79 -0.02
CA VAL A 57 -6.06 8.26 1.25
C VAL A 57 -6.91 7.09 1.75
N ALA A 58 -8.23 7.25 1.80
CA ALA A 58 -9.14 6.18 2.21
C ALA A 58 -9.05 4.96 1.27
N HIS A 59 -8.87 5.18 -0.03
CA HIS A 59 -8.70 4.10 -1.00
C HIS A 59 -7.40 3.32 -0.79
N VAL A 60 -6.28 4.00 -0.51
CA VAL A 60 -5.00 3.35 -0.20
C VAL A 60 -5.13 2.46 1.03
N ILE A 61 -5.69 2.98 2.12
CA ILE A 61 -5.93 2.21 3.36
C ILE A 61 -6.83 0.99 3.09
N GLY A 62 -7.92 1.18 2.33
CA GLY A 62 -8.84 0.10 1.98
C GLY A 62 -8.20 -0.99 1.11
N ALA A 63 -7.34 -0.60 0.16
CA ALA A 63 -6.59 -1.55 -0.65
C ALA A 63 -5.58 -2.34 0.18
N ASP A 64 -4.85 -1.67 1.07
CA ASP A 64 -3.88 -2.28 1.97
C ASP A 64 -4.53 -3.31 2.90
N ALA A 65 -5.75 -3.06 3.39
CA ALA A 65 -6.52 -4.06 4.13
C ALA A 65 -6.79 -5.34 3.31
N GLY A 66 -7.05 -5.20 2.01
CA GLY A 66 -7.18 -6.31 1.08
C GLY A 66 -5.87 -7.07 0.89
N TYR A 67 -4.74 -6.35 0.77
CA TYR A 67 -3.42 -6.96 0.63
C TYR A 67 -2.97 -7.69 1.89
N LEU A 68 -3.25 -7.13 3.08
CA LEU A 68 -3.04 -7.81 4.37
C LEU A 68 -3.80 -9.13 4.40
N THR A 69 -5.07 -9.13 4.00
CA THR A 69 -5.87 -10.35 3.91
C THR A 69 -5.25 -11.36 2.92
N ALA A 70 -4.76 -10.90 1.77
CA ALA A 70 -4.17 -11.74 0.73
C ALA A 70 -2.84 -12.39 1.14
N VAL A 71 -2.04 -11.72 1.96
CA VAL A 71 -0.84 -12.33 2.58
C VAL A 71 -1.20 -13.19 3.79
N GLY A 72 -2.44 -13.17 4.27
CA GLY A 72 -2.91 -14.00 5.39
C GLY A 72 -2.83 -13.30 6.76
N TRP A 73 -2.76 -11.98 6.77
CA TRP A 73 -2.77 -11.13 7.96
C TRP A 73 -4.13 -10.47 8.18
N LYS A 74 -4.45 -10.12 9.43
CA LYS A 74 -5.68 -9.41 9.78
C LYS A 74 -5.47 -7.91 9.61
N ALA A 75 -6.34 -7.27 8.81
CA ALA A 75 -6.34 -5.82 8.72
C ALA A 75 -6.75 -5.17 10.06
N PRO A 76 -6.03 -4.15 10.54
CA PRO A 76 -6.38 -3.43 11.75
C PRO A 76 -7.63 -2.58 11.52
N LYS A 77 -8.33 -2.24 12.62
CA LYS A 77 -9.44 -1.29 12.62
C LYS A 77 -9.19 -0.26 13.71
N ALA A 78 -9.19 1.02 13.34
CA ALA A 78 -9.13 2.14 14.25
C ALA A 78 -10.32 3.08 13.99
N ALA A 79 -10.66 3.90 14.99
CA ALA A 79 -11.79 4.83 14.88
C ALA A 79 -11.42 6.04 14.00
N GLU A 80 -10.22 6.59 14.21
CA GLU A 80 -9.77 7.79 13.53
C GLU A 80 -8.95 7.48 12.27
N PRO A 81 -9.10 8.23 11.16
CA PRO A 81 -8.36 7.98 9.92
C PRO A 81 -6.83 8.00 10.07
N ALA A 82 -6.31 8.91 10.90
CA ALA A 82 -4.87 9.00 11.14
C ALA A 82 -4.32 7.78 11.89
N GLU A 83 -5.06 7.32 12.91
CA GLU A 83 -4.74 6.09 13.65
C GLU A 83 -4.84 4.86 12.74
N GLN A 84 -5.86 4.82 11.88
CA GLN A 84 -6.06 3.74 10.93
C GLN A 84 -4.89 3.65 9.94
N LEU A 85 -4.37 4.79 9.46
CA LEU A 85 -3.21 4.80 8.57
C LEU A 85 -1.96 4.24 9.27
N THR A 86 -1.66 4.71 10.49
CA THR A 86 -0.52 4.23 11.28
C THR A 86 -0.63 2.73 11.57
N ALA A 87 -1.78 2.28 12.07
CA ALA A 87 -2.02 0.88 12.39
C ALA A 87 -1.89 -0.02 11.13
N THR A 88 -2.40 0.43 9.98
CA THR A 88 -2.25 -0.30 8.72
C THR A 88 -0.79 -0.44 8.31
N ARG A 89 0.02 0.61 8.43
CA ARG A 89 1.46 0.57 8.10
C ARG A 89 2.23 -0.37 9.02
N GLU A 90 1.95 -0.35 10.32
CA GLU A 90 2.53 -1.29 11.29
C GLU A 90 2.13 -2.74 10.97
N ALA A 91 0.86 -2.98 10.65
CA ALA A 91 0.38 -4.29 10.24
C ALA A 91 1.05 -4.79 8.96
N ILE A 92 1.33 -3.90 7.99
CA ILE A 92 2.06 -4.26 6.76
C ILE A 92 3.48 -4.73 7.08
N LEU A 93 4.21 -4.04 7.97
CA LEU A 93 5.56 -4.46 8.36
C LEU A 93 5.55 -5.79 9.11
N ALA A 94 4.63 -5.96 10.06
CA ALA A 94 4.48 -7.20 10.81
C ALA A 94 4.11 -8.38 9.89
N ALA A 95 3.19 -8.16 8.95
CA ALA A 95 2.79 -9.16 7.97
C ALA A 95 3.93 -9.54 7.02
N LEU A 96 4.73 -8.55 6.60
CA LEU A 96 5.92 -8.76 5.79
C LEU A 96 6.93 -9.64 6.52
N GLU A 97 7.31 -9.30 7.75
CA GLU A 97 8.23 -10.09 8.56
C GLU A 97 7.72 -11.52 8.76
N ALA A 98 6.44 -11.67 9.14
CA ALA A 98 5.84 -12.98 9.37
C ALA A 98 5.76 -13.83 8.09
N SER A 99 5.52 -13.21 6.93
CA SER A 99 5.53 -13.88 5.64
C SER A 99 6.95 -14.31 5.25
N ALA A 100 7.93 -13.40 5.36
CA ALA A 100 9.34 -13.61 5.03
C ALA A 100 9.99 -14.72 5.88
N THR A 101 9.61 -14.82 7.15
CA THR A 101 10.15 -15.81 8.10
C THR A 101 9.35 -17.12 8.15
N GLY A 102 8.35 -17.30 7.27
CA GLY A 102 7.56 -18.52 7.18
C GLY A 102 6.54 -18.73 8.32
N LYS A 103 6.32 -17.74 9.19
CA LYS A 103 5.30 -17.78 10.25
C LYS A 103 3.88 -17.79 9.68
N ILE A 104 3.71 -17.35 8.43
CA ILE A 104 2.45 -17.43 7.69
C ILE A 104 2.48 -18.66 6.77
N PRO A 105 1.58 -19.65 6.99
CA PRO A 105 1.41 -20.78 6.08
C PRO A 105 1.15 -20.38 4.63
N SER A 106 1.57 -21.21 3.68
CA SER A 106 1.42 -20.93 2.24
C SER A 106 -0.03 -20.96 1.75
N GLN A 107 -0.90 -21.67 2.47
CA GLN A 107 -2.32 -21.80 2.19
C GLN A 107 -3.13 -21.33 3.40
N GLY A 108 -4.29 -20.71 3.13
CA GLY A 108 -5.27 -20.36 4.15
C GLY A 108 -6.12 -21.56 4.58
N PRO A 109 -6.91 -21.42 5.66
CA PRO A 109 -7.75 -22.51 6.19
C PRO A 109 -8.83 -22.99 5.22
N ARG A 110 -9.11 -22.25 4.14
CA ARG A 110 -10.06 -22.61 3.07
C ARG A 110 -9.35 -23.02 1.76
N GLY A 111 -8.06 -23.38 1.81
CA GLY A 111 -7.28 -23.83 0.65
C GLY A 111 -6.76 -22.74 -0.29
N GLY A 112 -7.10 -21.47 -0.07
CA GLY A 112 -6.62 -20.35 -0.88
C GLY A 112 -5.11 -20.10 -0.72
N VAL A 113 -4.39 -19.91 -1.83
CA VAL A 113 -2.95 -19.60 -1.81
C VAL A 113 -2.72 -18.17 -1.31
N ARG A 114 -1.93 -18.03 -0.24
CA ARG A 114 -1.51 -16.73 0.29
C ARG A 114 -0.33 -16.19 -0.48
N TRP A 115 -0.29 -14.87 -0.65
CA TRP A 115 0.82 -14.19 -1.32
C TRP A 115 2.16 -14.41 -0.61
N SER A 116 3.24 -14.43 -1.38
CA SER A 116 4.61 -14.37 -0.84
C SER A 116 4.92 -12.98 -0.32
N ALA A 117 5.94 -12.86 0.54
CA ALA A 117 6.47 -11.57 0.99
C ALA A 117 6.86 -10.67 -0.18
N ARG A 118 7.57 -11.22 -1.19
CA ARG A 118 7.99 -10.50 -2.40
C ARG A 118 6.81 -9.92 -3.17
N TYR A 119 5.78 -10.73 -3.42
CA TYR A 119 4.61 -10.26 -4.16
C TYR A 119 3.79 -9.25 -3.36
N PHE A 120 3.65 -9.46 -2.05
CA PHE A 120 2.98 -8.53 -1.15
C PHE A 120 3.62 -7.14 -1.18
N VAL A 121 4.95 -7.05 -0.98
CA VAL A 121 5.69 -5.79 -1.03
C VAL A 121 5.57 -5.11 -2.38
N ARG A 122 5.70 -5.87 -3.48
CA ARG A 122 5.53 -5.34 -4.84
C ARG A 122 4.17 -4.69 -5.02
N ARG A 123 3.10 -5.34 -4.57
CA ARG A 123 1.73 -4.84 -4.74
C ARG A 123 1.47 -3.58 -3.91
N VAL A 124 1.91 -3.55 -2.66
CA VAL A 124 1.80 -2.36 -1.80
C VAL A 124 2.59 -1.20 -2.40
N ALA A 125 3.87 -1.41 -2.72
CA ALA A 125 4.75 -0.34 -3.22
C ALA A 125 4.28 0.22 -4.58
N TRP A 126 3.92 -0.65 -5.54
CA TRP A 126 3.41 -0.23 -6.84
C TRP A 126 2.12 0.57 -6.72
N HIS A 127 1.16 0.08 -5.93
CA HIS A 127 -0.14 0.73 -5.77
C HIS A 127 0.00 2.08 -5.08
N LEU A 128 0.81 2.15 -4.02
CA LEU A 128 1.11 3.39 -3.32
C LEU A 128 1.75 4.42 -4.25
N MET A 129 2.81 4.05 -4.98
CA MET A 129 3.50 4.97 -5.89
C MET A 129 2.61 5.46 -7.03
N ALA A 130 1.70 4.62 -7.54
CA ALA A 130 0.71 5.05 -8.52
C ALA A 130 -0.17 6.19 -7.98
N HIS A 131 -0.54 6.14 -6.69
CA HIS A 131 -1.30 7.22 -6.05
C HIS A 131 -0.47 8.43 -5.68
N VAL A 132 0.83 8.28 -5.36
CA VAL A 132 1.75 9.42 -5.25
C VAL A 132 1.72 10.24 -6.55
N TRP A 133 1.98 9.58 -7.69
CA TRP A 133 1.98 10.25 -8.99
C TRP A 133 0.60 10.76 -9.39
N GLU A 134 -0.49 10.09 -8.99
CA GLU A 134 -1.84 10.60 -9.20
C GLU A 134 -2.05 11.94 -8.48
N ILE A 135 -1.68 12.02 -7.19
CA ILE A 135 -1.83 13.22 -6.37
C ILE A 135 -1.00 14.36 -6.95
N GLU A 136 0.30 14.13 -7.18
CA GLU A 136 1.23 15.15 -7.68
C GLU A 136 0.76 15.72 -9.03
N ARG A 137 0.39 14.84 -9.96
CA ARG A 137 -0.10 15.25 -11.28
C ARG A 137 -1.39 16.07 -11.18
N ARG A 138 -2.35 15.64 -10.34
CA ARG A 138 -3.66 16.31 -10.24
C ARG A 138 -3.63 17.58 -9.39
N ALA A 139 -2.65 17.73 -8.50
CA ALA A 139 -2.43 18.92 -7.70
C ALA A 139 -1.62 20.01 -8.43
N ALA A 140 -0.81 19.63 -9.43
CA ALA A 140 -0.02 20.56 -10.24
C ALA A 140 -0.84 21.25 -11.35
N THR A 141 -1.95 20.66 -11.78
CA THR A 141 -2.80 21.23 -12.83
C THR A 141 -3.52 22.47 -12.32
N ARG A 142 -3.06 23.66 -12.72
CA ARG A 142 -3.83 24.90 -12.61
C ARG A 142 -5.02 24.82 -13.57
N GLY A 143 -6.21 25.22 -13.11
CA GLY A 143 -7.37 25.39 -13.99
C GLY A 143 -7.05 26.40 -15.11
N PRO A 144 -7.79 26.37 -16.24
CA PRO A 144 -7.60 27.37 -17.30
C PRO A 144 -7.77 28.78 -16.72
N GLN A 145 -6.81 29.66 -17.04
CA GLN A 145 -6.92 31.10 -16.84
C GLN A 145 -7.97 31.70 -17.77
#